data_AF-A0A7Y4WU29-F1
#
_entry.id   AF-A0A7Y4WU29-F1
#
_cell.length_a   1.000
_cell.length_b   1.000
_cell.length_c   1.000
_cell.angle_alpha   90.00
_cell.angle_beta   90.00
_cell.angle_gamma   90.00
#
_symmetry.space_group_name_H-M   'P 1'
#
loop_
_entity.id
_entity.type
_entity.pdbx_description
1 polymer ?
#
loop_
_entity_poly.entity_id
_entity_poly.type
_entity_poly.pdbx_seq_one_letter_code
_entity_poly.pdbx_strand_id
1 'polypeptide(L)'
;SSSVVGVAAAPCTKTAARGRVRSVSVFTGAPVREAIARGDADFIPIFLSDIPSLFTSGQVALDVALLQVSPPDRHGYCTLGTSIDAALAASQSARLVIAEINEQMPRTHGNTLVPFARLDRVVHTSHPLHVHPTREPTPVEHAIGAHVAALVEDGATLQMGIGAIPDAVLRRLGQKLELGVHTEMFSDGLVDLIATGAVTNRQKAIHRGRIVTSFVAGSPVVYDFVHDNPLVEFHPCDRTNDTTLIRMNPKVTAINSAIEVDLSGQVVADSIGFSIYSGIGGQMDFIRGAALSEGGLPIIALPSTADQGRASRIVMSVRTGAGVVTTRGHVHWVVTEYGAVNLFGCSLRQRAERLIAIAHPDVRGELQREFAEIRHVVLSTAVPSTD
;
A
#
# COMPACT_ATOMS: atom_id res chain seq x y z
N SER A 1 -21.67 -12.99 -7.01
CA SER A 1 -21.01 -11.84 -6.36
C SER A 1 -19.73 -11.56 -7.13
N SER A 2 -19.45 -10.31 -7.49
CA SER A 2 -18.22 -9.95 -8.20
C SER A 2 -17.29 -9.21 -7.23
N SER A 3 -16.09 -9.73 -7.00
CA SER A 3 -15.03 -9.03 -6.27
C SER A 3 -14.23 -8.18 -7.24
N VAL A 4 -14.36 -6.86 -7.12
CA VAL A 4 -13.61 -5.88 -7.92
C VAL A 4 -12.58 -5.23 -7.02
N VAL A 5 -11.29 -5.46 -7.33
CA VAL A 5 -10.19 -4.59 -6.92
C VAL A 5 -9.98 -3.64 -8.10
N GLY A 6 -10.52 -2.42 -8.01
CA GLY A 6 -10.60 -1.53 -9.16
C GLY A 6 -10.34 -0.08 -8.81
N VAL A 7 -9.21 0.44 -9.30
CA VAL A 7 -8.87 1.88 -9.34
C VAL A 7 -9.66 2.60 -10.47
N ALA A 8 -10.28 1.85 -11.37
CA ALA A 8 -11.06 2.36 -12.51
C ALA A 8 -12.56 2.49 -12.21
N ALA A 9 -13.30 3.09 -13.16
CA ALA A 9 -14.75 3.23 -13.10
C ALA A 9 -15.43 1.90 -12.71
N ALA A 10 -16.47 1.96 -11.88
CA ALA A 10 -17.22 0.79 -11.42
C ALA A 10 -18.64 0.79 -12.03
N PRO A 11 -18.83 0.30 -13.27
CA PRO A 11 -20.16 0.21 -13.88
C PRO A 11 -21.20 -0.53 -13.01
N CYS A 12 -20.74 -1.47 -12.18
CA CYS A 12 -21.55 -2.23 -11.25
C CYS A 12 -22.20 -1.38 -10.15
N THR A 13 -21.73 -0.16 -9.88
CA THR A 13 -22.30 0.74 -8.87
C THR A 13 -23.34 1.71 -9.43
N LYS A 14 -23.58 1.68 -10.76
CA LYS A 14 -24.61 2.52 -11.40
C LYS A 14 -26.02 2.03 -11.07
N THR A 15 -26.99 2.94 -11.01
CA THR A 15 -28.40 2.64 -10.74
C THR A 15 -28.97 1.53 -11.65
N ALA A 16 -28.56 1.51 -12.93
CA ALA A 16 -29.00 0.51 -13.90
C ALA A 16 -28.54 -0.94 -13.58
N ALA A 17 -27.51 -1.10 -12.75
CA ALA A 17 -26.99 -2.41 -12.31
C ALA A 17 -27.62 -2.88 -10.98
N ARG A 18 -28.40 -2.03 -10.30
CA ARG A 18 -28.99 -2.32 -9.00
C ARG A 18 -29.93 -3.52 -9.07
N GLY A 19 -29.79 -4.46 -8.13
CA GLY A 19 -30.52 -5.73 -8.11
C GLY A 19 -30.05 -6.78 -9.14
N ARG A 20 -29.06 -6.45 -9.99
CA ARG A 20 -28.48 -7.38 -10.97
C ARG A 20 -27.03 -7.74 -10.65
N VAL A 21 -26.26 -6.75 -10.20
CA VAL A 21 -24.86 -6.92 -9.78
C VAL A 21 -24.70 -6.33 -8.39
N ARG A 22 -24.03 -7.07 -7.51
CA ARG A 22 -23.61 -6.60 -6.20
C ARG A 22 -22.09 -6.72 -6.11
N SER A 23 -21.43 -5.58 -5.91
CA SER A 23 -19.99 -5.51 -5.69
C SER A 23 -19.69 -5.95 -4.26
N VAL A 24 -18.71 -6.84 -4.11
CA VAL A 24 -18.18 -7.25 -2.80
C VAL A 24 -16.68 -6.98 -2.83
N SER A 25 -16.26 -5.84 -2.29
CA SER A 25 -14.89 -5.36 -2.41
C SER A 25 -14.02 -5.86 -1.25
N VAL A 26 -12.84 -6.37 -1.57
CA VAL A 26 -11.76 -6.70 -0.60
C VAL A 26 -10.78 -5.52 -0.41
N PHE A 27 -10.85 -4.55 -1.33
CA PHE A 27 -10.23 -3.23 -1.25
C PHE A 27 -11.11 -2.28 -2.07
N THR A 28 -11.43 -1.08 -1.56
CA THR A 28 -12.29 -0.12 -2.25
C THR A 28 -11.56 1.14 -2.69
N GLY A 29 -12.14 1.84 -3.66
CA GLY A 29 -11.67 3.11 -4.20
C GLY A 29 -12.82 4.09 -4.40
N ALA A 30 -12.51 5.31 -4.84
CA ALA A 30 -13.51 6.37 -5.04
C ALA A 30 -14.79 5.92 -5.79
N PRO A 31 -14.73 5.08 -6.85
CA PRO A 31 -15.92 4.66 -7.60
C PRO A 31 -16.91 3.77 -6.83
N VAL A 32 -16.51 3.16 -5.70
CA VAL A 32 -17.32 2.17 -4.95
C VAL A 32 -17.65 2.63 -3.52
N ARG A 33 -16.92 3.61 -2.97
CA ARG A 33 -17.14 4.16 -1.61
C ARG A 33 -18.60 4.52 -1.32
N GLU A 34 -19.23 5.29 -2.21
CA GLU A 34 -20.63 5.70 -2.01
C GLU A 34 -21.60 4.52 -2.04
N ALA A 35 -21.35 3.53 -2.89
CA ALA A 35 -22.21 2.34 -2.97
C ALA A 35 -22.14 1.52 -1.68
N ILE A 36 -20.95 1.39 -1.09
CA ILE A 36 -20.76 0.75 0.22
C ILE A 36 -21.49 1.56 1.31
N ALA A 37 -21.29 2.88 1.34
CA ALA A 37 -21.91 3.76 2.33
C ALA A 37 -23.46 3.73 2.27
N ARG A 38 -24.05 3.50 1.10
CA ARG A 38 -25.50 3.36 0.91
C ARG A 38 -26.03 1.93 1.12
N GLY A 39 -25.16 0.93 1.34
CA GLY A 39 -25.53 -0.49 1.45
C GLY A 39 -25.83 -1.20 0.12
N ASP A 40 -25.53 -0.54 -1.01
CA ASP A 40 -25.69 -1.10 -2.36
C ASP A 40 -24.54 -2.04 -2.76
N ALA A 41 -23.40 -1.96 -2.06
CA ALA A 41 -22.24 -2.82 -2.18
C ALA A 41 -21.74 -3.28 -0.80
N ASP A 42 -20.99 -4.37 -0.76
CA ASP A 42 -20.39 -4.92 0.46
C ASP A 42 -18.88 -4.76 0.47
N PHE A 43 -18.29 -4.86 1.67
CA PHE A 43 -16.86 -4.78 1.90
C PHE A 43 -16.41 -5.93 2.82
N ILE A 44 -15.34 -6.62 2.43
CA ILE A 44 -14.71 -7.69 3.21
C ILE A 44 -13.38 -7.14 3.76
N PRO A 45 -13.24 -6.97 5.09
CA PRO A 45 -11.95 -6.63 5.69
C PRO A 45 -11.04 -7.86 5.69
N ILE A 46 -9.95 -7.80 4.94
CA ILE A 46 -8.96 -8.89 4.84
C ILE A 46 -7.58 -8.33 4.49
N PHE A 47 -6.51 -8.98 4.96
CA PHE A 47 -5.14 -8.68 4.51
C PHE A 47 -4.96 -9.04 3.04
N LEU A 48 -4.16 -8.26 2.32
CA LEU A 48 -3.92 -8.53 0.91
C LEU A 48 -3.27 -9.91 0.70
N SER A 49 -2.35 -10.30 1.57
CA SER A 49 -1.69 -11.62 1.57
C SER A 49 -2.65 -12.80 1.72
N ASP A 50 -3.80 -12.61 2.37
CA ASP A 50 -4.77 -13.69 2.63
C ASP A 50 -5.78 -13.88 1.48
N ILE A 51 -5.93 -12.91 0.56
CA ILE A 51 -6.93 -12.99 -0.51
C ILE A 51 -6.75 -14.22 -1.40
N PRO A 52 -5.54 -14.60 -1.85
CA PRO A 52 -5.33 -15.82 -2.62
C PRO A 52 -5.86 -17.08 -1.92
N SER A 53 -5.76 -17.15 -0.60
CA SER A 53 -6.24 -18.29 0.19
C SER A 53 -7.76 -18.41 0.18
N LEU A 54 -8.50 -17.29 0.12
CA LEU A 54 -9.96 -17.33 0.00
C LEU A 54 -10.42 -18.04 -1.28
N PHE A 55 -9.69 -17.81 -2.38
CA PHE A 55 -10.03 -18.39 -3.68
C PHE A 55 -9.61 -19.86 -3.76
N THR A 56 -8.37 -20.15 -3.36
CA THR A 56 -7.81 -21.51 -3.46
C THR A 56 -8.44 -22.50 -2.47
N SER A 57 -8.89 -22.04 -1.30
CA SER A 57 -9.64 -22.87 -0.34
C SER A 57 -11.11 -23.08 -0.72
N GLY A 58 -11.64 -22.27 -1.65
CA GLY A 58 -13.06 -22.26 -2.00
C GLY A 58 -13.97 -21.58 -0.98
N GLN A 59 -13.43 -20.94 0.08
CA GLN A 59 -14.23 -20.12 1.00
C GLN A 59 -14.96 -18.99 0.24
N VAL A 60 -14.32 -18.44 -0.78
CA VAL A 60 -14.97 -17.65 -1.82
C VAL A 60 -14.84 -18.41 -3.14
N ALA A 61 -15.92 -19.12 -3.49
CA ALA A 61 -16.00 -19.81 -4.78
C ALA A 61 -16.07 -18.80 -5.94
N LEU A 62 -15.23 -19.01 -6.95
CA LEU A 62 -15.19 -18.20 -8.16
C LEU A 62 -15.81 -18.97 -9.33
N ASP A 63 -16.99 -18.55 -9.76
CA ASP A 63 -17.60 -19.12 -10.97
C ASP A 63 -16.91 -18.61 -12.24
N VAL A 64 -16.58 -17.32 -12.27
CA VAL A 64 -15.95 -16.65 -13.42
C VAL A 64 -14.87 -15.70 -12.94
N ALA A 65 -13.67 -15.79 -13.52
CA ALA A 65 -12.63 -14.77 -13.44
C ALA A 65 -12.55 -13.99 -14.76
N LEU A 66 -12.56 -12.65 -14.66
CA LEU A 66 -12.32 -11.75 -15.78
C LEU A 66 -10.91 -11.19 -15.63
N LEU A 67 -10.04 -11.44 -16.60
CA LEU A 67 -8.63 -11.05 -16.56
C LEU A 67 -8.27 -10.26 -17.81
N GLN A 68 -7.30 -9.34 -17.70
CA GLN A 68 -6.60 -8.79 -18.86
C GLN A 68 -5.18 -9.35 -18.87
N VAL A 69 -4.72 -9.86 -20.00
CA VAL A 69 -3.43 -10.54 -20.14
C VAL A 69 -2.68 -10.07 -21.38
N SER A 70 -1.38 -10.29 -21.41
CA SER A 70 -0.55 -10.11 -22.62
C SER A 70 -0.80 -11.21 -23.66
N PRO A 71 -0.43 -10.97 -24.94
CA PRO A 71 -0.45 -12.00 -25.97
C PRO A 71 0.36 -13.25 -25.56
N PRO A 72 -0.09 -14.46 -25.94
CA PRO A 72 0.65 -15.67 -25.65
C PRO A 72 1.99 -15.67 -26.39
N ASP A 73 3.05 -16.09 -25.70
CA ASP A 73 4.35 -16.29 -26.32
C ASP A 73 4.41 -17.58 -27.17
N ARG A 74 5.57 -17.84 -27.79
CA ARG A 74 5.80 -19.04 -28.63
C ARG A 74 5.60 -20.38 -27.89
N HIS A 75 5.59 -20.36 -26.55
CA HIS A 75 5.40 -21.54 -25.71
C HIS A 75 3.96 -21.66 -25.20
N GLY A 76 3.07 -20.75 -25.61
CA GLY A 76 1.66 -20.76 -25.25
C GLY A 76 1.37 -20.16 -23.89
N TYR A 77 2.20 -19.24 -23.39
CA TYR A 77 1.96 -18.55 -22.11
C TYR A 77 1.65 -17.08 -22.31
N CYS A 78 0.53 -16.65 -21.73
CA CYS A 78 0.25 -15.24 -21.46
C CYS A 78 0.90 -14.85 -20.11
N THR A 79 1.04 -13.55 -19.87
CA THR A 79 1.30 -13.00 -18.52
C THR A 79 0.14 -12.15 -18.05
N LEU A 80 -0.10 -12.10 -16.74
CA LEU A 80 -1.04 -11.18 -16.08
C LEU A 80 -0.61 -9.70 -16.13
N GLY A 81 0.59 -9.42 -16.66
CA GLY A 81 1.08 -8.07 -16.90
C GLY A 81 1.24 -7.25 -15.63
N THR A 82 0.50 -6.15 -15.51
CA THR A 82 0.70 -5.15 -14.45
C THR A 82 0.17 -5.56 -13.08
N SER A 83 -0.62 -6.63 -12.97
CA SER A 83 -1.35 -6.99 -11.75
C SER A 83 -1.37 -8.50 -11.53
N ILE A 84 -0.53 -9.01 -10.62
CA ILE A 84 -0.52 -10.43 -10.23
C ILE A 84 -1.40 -10.65 -9.01
N ASP A 85 -1.16 -9.85 -7.96
CA ASP A 85 -1.95 -9.77 -6.73
C ASP A 85 -2.62 -11.09 -6.35
N ALA A 86 -3.95 -11.15 -6.39
CA ALA A 86 -4.74 -12.36 -6.27
C ALA A 86 -5.25 -12.86 -7.64
N ALA A 87 -4.98 -12.14 -8.74
CA ALA A 87 -5.35 -12.53 -10.11
C ALA A 87 -4.79 -13.90 -10.50
N LEU A 88 -3.59 -14.27 -10.06
CA LEU A 88 -3.06 -15.62 -10.33
C LEU A 88 -3.92 -16.70 -9.65
N ALA A 89 -4.24 -16.52 -8.36
CA ALA A 89 -5.11 -17.44 -7.62
C ALA A 89 -6.52 -17.49 -8.21
N ALA A 90 -7.06 -16.36 -8.66
CA ALA A 90 -8.34 -16.30 -9.37
C ALA A 90 -8.29 -17.08 -10.69
N SER A 91 -7.23 -16.91 -11.48
CA SER A 91 -7.02 -17.65 -12.72
C SER A 91 -6.93 -19.16 -12.50
N GLN A 92 -6.42 -19.61 -11.35
CA GLN A 92 -6.29 -21.03 -11.04
C GLN A 92 -7.58 -21.62 -10.47
N SER A 93 -8.31 -20.85 -9.67
CA SER A 93 -9.44 -21.36 -8.87
C SER A 93 -10.80 -21.21 -9.55
N ALA A 94 -10.96 -20.26 -10.50
CA ALA A 94 -12.25 -20.01 -11.11
C ALA A 94 -12.72 -21.16 -12.02
N ARG A 95 -14.02 -21.46 -12.04
CA ARG A 95 -14.56 -22.49 -12.96
C ARG A 95 -14.41 -22.10 -14.43
N LEU A 96 -14.58 -20.81 -14.74
CA LEU A 96 -14.45 -20.23 -16.06
C LEU A 96 -13.49 -19.04 -16.01
N VAL A 97 -12.52 -18.97 -16.94
CA VAL A 97 -11.62 -17.83 -17.11
C VAL A 97 -11.90 -17.17 -18.46
N ILE A 98 -12.36 -15.93 -18.41
CA ILE A 98 -12.52 -15.08 -19.58
C ILE A 98 -11.40 -14.05 -19.57
N ALA A 99 -10.59 -14.04 -20.62
CA ALA A 99 -9.45 -13.14 -20.72
C ALA A 99 -9.62 -12.15 -21.88
N GLU A 100 -9.33 -10.89 -21.60
CA GLU A 100 -9.01 -9.91 -22.61
C GLU A 100 -7.50 -9.96 -22.90
N ILE A 101 -7.13 -10.39 -24.09
CA ILE A 101 -5.74 -10.35 -24.56
C ILE A 101 -5.51 -8.96 -25.15
N ASN A 102 -4.80 -8.10 -24.43
CA ASN A 102 -4.48 -6.75 -24.87
C ASN A 102 -3.03 -6.69 -25.36
N GLU A 103 -2.82 -6.34 -26.63
CA GLU A 103 -1.50 -6.18 -27.26
C GLU A 103 -0.59 -5.16 -26.52
N GLN A 104 -1.18 -4.24 -25.75
CA GLN A 104 -0.44 -3.23 -24.98
C GLN A 104 -0.19 -3.64 -23.52
N MET A 105 -0.62 -4.83 -23.09
CA MET A 105 -0.32 -5.34 -21.75
C MET A 105 1.15 -5.79 -21.68
N PRO A 106 1.99 -5.24 -20.77
CA PRO A 106 3.39 -5.60 -20.72
C PRO A 106 3.60 -7.06 -20.35
N ARG A 107 4.64 -7.67 -20.92
CA ARG A 107 5.03 -9.04 -20.58
C ARG A 107 5.96 -9.02 -19.36
N THR A 108 5.41 -9.22 -18.16
CA THR A 108 6.18 -9.12 -16.91
C THR A 108 6.84 -10.45 -16.51
N HIS A 109 8.04 -10.38 -15.92
CA HIS A 109 8.78 -11.53 -15.40
C HIS A 109 8.36 -11.89 -13.97
N GLY A 110 8.72 -13.09 -13.50
CA GLY A 110 8.35 -13.61 -12.18
C GLY A 110 7.25 -14.68 -12.25
N ASN A 111 6.45 -14.80 -11.21
CA ASN A 111 5.34 -15.76 -11.14
C ASN A 111 4.06 -15.13 -11.72
N THR A 112 4.05 -14.92 -13.03
CA THR A 112 3.01 -14.15 -13.75
C THR A 112 2.28 -14.95 -14.83
N LEU A 113 2.79 -16.15 -15.13
CA LEU A 113 2.41 -16.90 -16.32
C LEU A 113 1.04 -17.55 -16.16
N VAL A 114 0.22 -17.40 -17.19
CA VAL A 114 -1.06 -18.10 -17.36
C VAL A 114 -0.98 -18.90 -18.67
N PRO A 115 -1.08 -20.24 -18.62
CA PRO A 115 -1.14 -21.04 -19.85
C PRO A 115 -2.32 -20.60 -20.70
N PHE A 116 -2.15 -20.42 -22.01
CA PHE A 116 -3.25 -20.06 -22.90
C PHE A 116 -4.38 -21.09 -22.85
N ALA A 117 -4.04 -22.37 -22.66
CA ALA A 117 -5.01 -23.46 -22.47
C ALA A 117 -5.86 -23.32 -21.19
N ARG A 118 -5.47 -22.45 -20.24
CA ARG A 118 -6.27 -22.15 -19.05
C ARG A 118 -7.44 -21.21 -19.36
N LEU A 119 -7.39 -20.49 -20.48
CA LEU A 119 -8.36 -19.47 -20.85
C LEU A 119 -9.53 -20.13 -21.58
N ASP A 120 -10.73 -20.03 -21.02
CA ASP A 120 -11.92 -20.65 -21.59
C ASP A 120 -12.50 -19.81 -22.73
N ARG A 121 -12.44 -18.48 -22.61
CA ARG A 121 -12.90 -17.52 -23.62
C ARG A 121 -11.91 -16.38 -23.70
N VAL A 122 -11.66 -15.91 -24.92
CA VAL A 122 -10.73 -14.81 -25.16
C VAL A 122 -11.39 -13.73 -26.02
N VAL A 123 -11.09 -12.47 -25.69
CA VAL A 123 -11.35 -11.31 -26.54
C VAL A 123 -10.00 -10.67 -26.83
N HIS A 124 -9.72 -10.37 -28.08
CA HIS A 124 -8.46 -9.76 -28.49
C HIS A 124 -8.64 -8.26 -28.70
N THR A 125 -7.78 -7.45 -28.10
CA THR A 125 -7.86 -5.98 -28.10
C THR A 125 -6.46 -5.36 -28.24
N SER A 126 -6.44 -4.06 -28.53
CA SER A 126 -5.23 -3.24 -28.38
C SER A 126 -5.66 -1.85 -27.97
N HIS A 127 -5.47 -1.52 -26.70
CA HIS A 127 -5.74 -0.18 -26.20
C HIS A 127 -4.82 0.17 -25.02
N PRO A 128 -4.56 1.47 -24.78
CA PRO A 128 -3.75 1.90 -23.66
C PRO A 128 -4.29 1.40 -22.33
N LEU A 129 -3.37 1.05 -21.43
CA LEU A 129 -3.70 0.71 -20.05
C LEU A 129 -4.17 1.95 -19.29
N HIS A 130 -4.89 1.72 -18.18
CA HIS A 130 -5.29 2.80 -17.30
C HIS A 130 -4.04 3.46 -16.69
N VAL A 131 -3.98 4.79 -16.72
CA VAL A 131 -2.86 5.55 -16.17
C VAL A 131 -3.26 6.10 -14.81
N HIS A 132 -2.39 5.90 -13.81
CA HIS A 132 -2.52 6.60 -12.54
C HIS A 132 -1.81 7.95 -12.65
N PRO A 133 -2.50 9.09 -12.53
CA PRO A 133 -1.87 10.38 -12.66
C PRO A 133 -0.91 10.62 -11.49
N THR A 134 0.28 11.13 -11.81
CA THR A 134 1.20 11.68 -10.82
C THR A 134 0.79 13.12 -10.51
N ARG A 135 1.08 13.57 -9.29
CA ARG A 135 0.95 14.98 -8.93
C ARG A 135 2.18 15.44 -8.19
N GLU A 136 2.49 16.72 -8.31
CA GLU A 136 3.57 17.31 -7.55
C GLU A 136 3.29 17.24 -6.04
N PRO A 137 4.26 16.77 -5.23
CA PRO A 137 4.16 16.86 -3.79
C PRO A 137 4.05 18.31 -3.32
N THR A 138 3.18 18.52 -2.34
CA THR A 138 3.01 19.79 -1.65
C THR A 138 4.20 20.06 -0.70
N PRO A 139 4.36 21.30 -0.18
CA PRO A 139 5.37 21.59 0.83
C PRO A 139 5.29 20.70 2.08
N VAL A 140 4.07 20.35 2.51
CA VAL A 140 3.82 19.41 3.62
C VAL A 140 4.40 18.03 3.29
N GLU A 141 4.13 17.53 2.09
CA GLU A 141 4.61 16.21 1.66
C GLU A 141 6.12 16.21 1.44
N HIS A 142 6.70 17.30 0.97
CA HIS A 142 8.16 17.47 0.90
C HIS A 142 8.82 17.47 2.28
N ALA A 143 8.22 18.09 3.29
CA ALA A 143 8.72 18.06 4.66
C ALA A 143 8.66 16.64 5.24
N ILE A 144 7.54 15.94 5.08
CA ILE A 144 7.41 14.52 5.46
C ILE A 144 8.46 13.68 4.73
N GLY A 145 8.62 13.88 3.42
CA GLY A 145 9.59 13.17 2.60
C GLY A 145 11.03 13.35 3.08
N ALA A 146 11.38 14.57 3.52
CA ALA A 146 12.70 14.85 4.10
C ALA A 146 12.92 14.12 5.43
N HIS A 147 11.93 14.14 6.33
CA HIS A 147 12.02 13.43 7.63
C HIS A 147 12.14 11.92 7.43
N VAL A 148 11.35 11.33 6.53
CA VAL A 148 11.44 9.90 6.20
C VAL A 148 12.79 9.56 5.57
N ALA A 149 13.25 10.34 4.57
CA ALA A 149 14.51 10.09 3.89
C ALA A 149 15.74 10.17 4.81
N ALA A 150 15.68 10.98 5.87
CA ALA A 150 16.71 11.04 6.90
C ALA A 150 16.82 9.73 7.72
N LEU A 151 15.74 8.96 7.84
CA LEU A 151 15.74 7.65 8.51
C LEU A 151 16.25 6.53 7.59
N VAL A 152 16.14 6.68 6.27
CA VAL A 152 16.54 5.63 5.32
C VAL A 152 18.05 5.50 5.28
N GLU A 153 18.58 4.31 5.56
CA GLU A 153 20.01 4.02 5.47
C GLU A 153 20.42 3.52 4.07
N ASP A 154 21.71 3.61 3.76
CA ASP A 154 22.28 2.89 2.62
C ASP A 154 22.11 1.36 2.79
N GLY A 155 21.87 0.68 1.67
CA GLY A 155 21.55 -0.74 1.65
C GLY A 155 20.13 -1.11 2.09
N ALA A 156 19.26 -0.13 2.36
CA ALA A 156 17.88 -0.39 2.78
C ALA A 156 17.06 -1.09 1.68
N THR A 157 16.16 -1.99 2.09
CA THR A 157 15.19 -2.63 1.21
C THR A 157 13.85 -1.89 1.31
N LEU A 158 13.50 -1.16 0.27
CA LEU A 158 12.34 -0.26 0.29
C LEU A 158 11.03 -1.00 -0.02
N GLN A 159 10.02 -0.71 0.79
CA GLN A 159 8.61 -0.84 0.44
C GLN A 159 7.92 0.52 0.57
N MET A 160 7.13 0.88 -0.44
CA MET A 160 6.25 2.03 -0.37
C MET A 160 5.08 1.88 -1.34
N GLY A 161 3.99 2.59 -1.04
CA GLY A 161 2.84 2.70 -1.95
C GLY A 161 3.02 3.79 -3.00
N ILE A 162 1.90 4.25 -3.53
CA ILE A 162 1.81 5.37 -4.48
C ILE A 162 1.33 6.65 -3.81
N GLY A 163 1.57 7.78 -4.48
CA GLY A 163 1.08 9.09 -4.10
C GLY A 163 2.18 10.02 -3.62
N ALA A 164 1.77 11.24 -3.30
CA ALA A 164 2.71 12.35 -3.13
C ALA A 164 3.69 12.20 -1.95
N ILE A 165 3.34 11.47 -0.88
CA ILE A 165 4.28 11.19 0.21
C ILE A 165 5.39 10.22 -0.26
N PRO A 166 5.08 9.01 -0.76
CA PRO A 166 6.09 8.15 -1.39
C PRO A 166 6.95 8.88 -2.44
N ASP A 167 6.33 9.65 -3.34
CA ASP A 167 7.06 10.41 -4.37
C ASP A 167 8.01 11.45 -3.75
N ALA A 168 7.59 12.16 -2.71
CA ALA A 168 8.44 13.10 -1.99
C ALA A 168 9.62 12.42 -1.29
N VAL A 169 9.44 11.20 -0.78
CA VAL A 169 10.52 10.40 -0.22
C VAL A 169 11.49 10.00 -1.31
N LEU A 170 11.01 9.38 -2.40
CA LEU A 170 11.84 8.86 -3.49
C LEU A 170 12.76 9.94 -4.10
N ARG A 171 12.23 11.16 -4.30
CA ARG A 171 13.01 12.31 -4.79
C ARG A 171 14.20 12.69 -3.90
N ARG A 172 14.19 12.29 -2.63
CA ARG A 172 15.29 12.55 -1.67
C ARG A 172 16.28 11.40 -1.54
N LEU A 173 16.00 10.24 -2.16
CA LEU A 173 16.82 9.04 -2.03
C LEU A 173 17.84 8.87 -3.17
N GLY A 174 17.90 9.76 -4.17
CA GLY A 174 18.78 9.61 -5.34
C GLY A 174 20.29 9.63 -5.03
N GLN A 175 20.69 10.01 -3.83
CA GLN A 175 22.09 9.97 -3.37
C GLN A 175 22.40 8.79 -2.45
N LYS A 176 21.41 7.95 -2.12
CA LYS A 176 21.62 6.72 -1.35
C LYS A 176 22.33 5.67 -2.18
N LEU A 177 23.01 4.75 -1.50
CA LEU A 177 23.80 3.71 -2.13
C LEU A 177 23.17 2.33 -1.88
N GLU A 178 23.22 1.50 -2.92
CA GLU A 178 22.91 0.06 -2.84
C GLU A 178 21.50 -0.27 -2.32
N LEU A 179 20.51 0.59 -2.59
CA LEU A 179 19.13 0.36 -2.20
C LEU A 179 18.57 -0.91 -2.88
N GLY A 180 17.68 -1.60 -2.17
CA GLY A 180 16.87 -2.69 -2.66
C GLY A 180 15.39 -2.33 -2.72
N VAL A 181 14.60 -3.12 -3.45
CA VAL A 181 13.15 -2.99 -3.53
C VAL A 181 12.49 -4.35 -3.35
N HIS A 182 11.62 -4.43 -2.34
CA HIS A 182 10.65 -5.50 -2.15
C HIS A 182 9.38 -4.82 -1.67
N THR A 183 8.43 -4.62 -2.58
CA THR A 183 7.25 -3.80 -2.33
C THR A 183 5.97 -4.53 -2.74
N GLU A 184 4.83 -4.05 -2.25
CA GLU A 184 3.52 -4.48 -2.77
C GLU A 184 3.33 -3.96 -4.19
N MET A 185 3.60 -2.67 -4.39
CA MET A 185 3.48 -1.99 -5.66
C MET A 185 4.48 -0.85 -5.83
N PHE A 186 4.63 -0.34 -7.05
CA PHE A 186 5.32 0.92 -7.31
C PHE A 186 4.73 1.68 -8.51
N SER A 187 5.22 2.91 -8.69
CA SER A 187 4.83 3.85 -9.74
C SER A 187 6.05 4.63 -10.27
N ASP A 188 5.82 5.70 -11.01
CA ASP A 188 6.80 6.52 -11.73
C ASP A 188 7.99 6.94 -10.86
N GLY A 189 7.77 7.40 -9.63
CA GLY A 189 8.84 7.89 -8.77
C GLY A 189 9.93 6.84 -8.46
N LEU A 190 9.58 5.54 -8.45
CA LEU A 190 10.58 4.49 -8.24
C LEU A 190 11.42 4.27 -9.51
N VAL A 191 10.80 4.37 -10.68
CA VAL A 191 11.50 4.30 -11.97
C VAL A 191 12.52 5.44 -12.07
N ASP A 192 12.13 6.65 -11.67
CA ASP A 192 13.05 7.79 -11.59
C ASP A 192 14.22 7.52 -10.63
N LEU A 193 13.95 6.98 -9.44
CA LEU A 193 15.00 6.64 -8.48
C LEU A 193 15.95 5.56 -9.04
N ILE A 194 15.43 4.55 -9.73
CA ILE A 194 16.26 3.50 -10.35
C ILE A 194 17.19 4.12 -11.40
N ALA A 195 16.70 5.08 -12.19
CA ALA A 195 17.50 5.77 -13.21
C ALA A 195 18.70 6.55 -12.62
N THR A 196 18.65 6.94 -11.34
CA THR A 196 19.79 7.58 -10.65
C THR A 196 20.94 6.61 -10.34
N GLY A 197 20.71 5.29 -10.38
CA GLY A 197 21.67 4.27 -9.99
C GLY A 197 21.68 3.94 -8.49
N ALA A 198 20.86 4.61 -7.67
CA ALA A 198 20.76 4.36 -6.23
C ALA A 198 20.24 2.95 -5.89
N VAL A 199 19.41 2.36 -6.76
CA VAL A 199 18.79 1.04 -6.57
C VAL A 199 19.58 -0.03 -7.32
N THR A 200 20.19 -0.96 -6.57
CA THR A 200 20.99 -2.06 -7.13
C THR A 200 20.44 -3.44 -6.78
N ASN A 201 19.64 -3.54 -5.70
CA ASN A 201 19.16 -4.80 -5.12
C ASN A 201 20.26 -5.79 -4.69
N ARG A 202 21.54 -5.37 -4.61
CA ARG A 202 22.66 -6.27 -4.29
C ARG A 202 22.76 -6.62 -2.80
N GLN A 203 22.16 -5.82 -1.93
CA GLN A 203 22.15 -6.04 -0.48
C GLN A 203 20.95 -6.87 0.01
N LYS A 204 20.00 -7.19 -0.87
CA LYS A 204 18.89 -8.09 -0.56
C LYS A 204 19.40 -9.51 -0.34
N ALA A 205 18.84 -10.20 0.65
CA ALA A 205 19.16 -11.59 0.96
C ALA A 205 18.41 -12.56 0.03
N ILE A 206 17.15 -12.23 -0.30
CA ILE A 206 16.32 -12.97 -1.24
C ILE A 206 16.03 -12.11 -2.47
N HIS A 207 15.81 -12.73 -3.64
CA HIS A 207 15.62 -12.01 -4.91
C HIS A 207 16.73 -10.98 -5.16
N ARG A 208 17.99 -11.39 -4.92
CA ARG A 208 19.16 -10.54 -5.05
C ARG A 208 19.31 -10.05 -6.49
N GLY A 209 19.54 -8.75 -6.66
CA GLY A 209 19.65 -8.12 -7.99
C GLY A 209 18.32 -7.92 -8.71
N ARG A 210 17.18 -8.17 -8.04
CA ARG A 210 15.83 -8.04 -8.61
C ARG A 210 14.95 -7.11 -7.78
N ILE A 211 14.17 -6.28 -8.46
CA ILE A 211 13.03 -5.55 -7.91
C ILE A 211 11.90 -6.55 -7.76
N VAL A 212 11.30 -6.63 -6.57
CA VAL A 212 10.14 -7.50 -6.32
C VAL A 212 8.91 -6.65 -6.09
N THR A 213 7.84 -6.93 -6.82
CA THR A 213 6.54 -6.26 -6.69
C THR A 213 5.38 -7.24 -6.91
N SER A 214 4.16 -6.89 -6.54
CA SER A 214 2.95 -7.68 -6.88
C SER A 214 2.14 -7.06 -8.00
N PHE A 215 2.12 -5.74 -8.07
CA PHE A 215 1.50 -4.99 -9.15
C PHE A 215 2.18 -3.62 -9.37
N VAL A 216 1.83 -2.94 -10.46
CA VAL A 216 2.26 -1.56 -10.75
C VAL A 216 1.10 -0.72 -11.25
N ALA A 217 1.14 0.58 -10.97
CA ALA A 217 0.21 1.55 -11.53
C ALA A 217 0.93 2.88 -11.73
N GLY A 218 0.88 3.44 -12.94
CA GLY A 218 1.61 4.67 -13.24
C GLY A 218 1.36 5.16 -14.66
N SER A 219 2.29 5.93 -15.19
CA SER A 219 2.29 6.35 -16.59
C SER A 219 2.74 5.22 -17.53
N PRO A 220 2.61 5.41 -18.86
CA PRO A 220 3.17 4.48 -19.85
C PRO A 220 4.66 4.21 -19.65
N VAL A 221 5.42 5.14 -19.08
CA VAL A 221 6.86 4.94 -18.76
C VAL A 221 7.05 3.77 -17.81
N VAL A 222 6.16 3.59 -16.82
CA VAL A 222 6.23 2.46 -15.89
C VAL A 222 5.92 1.15 -16.60
N TYR A 223 4.93 1.15 -17.50
CA TYR A 223 4.52 -0.04 -18.24
C TYR A 223 5.59 -0.49 -19.23
N ASP A 224 6.23 0.47 -19.93
CA ASP A 224 7.38 0.21 -20.79
C ASP A 224 8.59 -0.28 -19.97
N PHE A 225 8.84 0.31 -18.79
CA PHE A 225 9.95 -0.09 -17.93
C PHE A 225 9.84 -1.55 -17.45
N VAL A 226 8.63 -2.04 -17.16
CA VAL A 226 8.43 -3.42 -16.70
C VAL A 226 8.27 -4.43 -17.84
N HIS A 227 8.02 -3.97 -19.07
CA HIS A 227 7.84 -4.82 -20.24
C HIS A 227 9.13 -5.60 -20.55
N ASP A 228 9.08 -6.92 -20.42
CA ASP A 228 10.17 -7.86 -20.67
C ASP A 228 11.50 -7.50 -19.98
N ASN A 229 11.43 -6.79 -18.85
CA ASN A 229 12.62 -6.36 -18.13
C ASN A 229 13.00 -7.39 -17.04
N PRO A 230 14.13 -8.10 -17.18
CA PRO A 230 14.53 -9.14 -16.23
C PRO A 230 14.95 -8.57 -14.87
N LEU A 231 15.09 -7.24 -14.71
CA LEU A 231 15.34 -6.62 -13.41
C LEU A 231 14.12 -6.65 -12.49
N VAL A 232 12.91 -6.79 -13.03
CA VAL A 232 11.66 -6.70 -12.27
C VAL A 232 10.96 -8.06 -12.25
N GLU A 233 10.73 -8.59 -11.05
CA GLU A 233 9.95 -9.80 -10.83
C GLU A 233 8.63 -9.46 -10.14
N PHE A 234 7.54 -9.90 -10.77
CA PHE A 234 6.21 -9.82 -10.20
C PHE A 234 5.84 -11.15 -9.53
N HIS A 235 5.26 -11.09 -8.34
CA HIS A 235 4.81 -12.28 -7.60
C HIS A 235 3.40 -12.04 -7.01
N PRO A 236 2.61 -13.10 -6.78
CA PRO A 236 1.31 -12.95 -6.14
C PRO A 236 1.43 -12.39 -4.72
N CYS A 237 0.35 -11.77 -4.24
CA CYS A 237 0.41 -10.99 -3.01
C CYS A 237 0.60 -11.83 -1.75
N ASP A 238 0.22 -13.12 -1.77
CA ASP A 238 0.54 -14.10 -0.71
C ASP A 238 2.05 -14.41 -0.61
N ARG A 239 2.87 -13.96 -1.55
CA ARG A 239 4.34 -14.03 -1.49
C ARG A 239 4.96 -12.68 -1.20
N THR A 240 4.63 -11.65 -1.97
CA THR A 240 5.25 -10.32 -1.77
C THR A 240 4.97 -9.77 -0.39
N ASN A 241 3.78 -10.03 0.14
CA ASN A 241 3.35 -9.55 1.44
C ASN A 241 3.54 -10.59 2.55
N ASP A 242 4.20 -11.73 2.27
CA ASP A 242 4.51 -12.71 3.31
C ASP A 242 5.57 -12.14 4.26
N THR A 243 5.19 -11.93 5.52
CA THR A 243 6.08 -11.43 6.58
C THR A 243 7.34 -12.30 6.75
N THR A 244 7.27 -13.60 6.44
CA THR A 244 8.43 -14.51 6.49
C THR A 244 9.42 -14.23 5.37
N LEU A 245 8.96 -13.81 4.19
CA LEU A 245 9.82 -13.41 3.08
C LEU A 245 10.35 -11.99 3.28
N ILE A 246 9.49 -11.05 3.68
CA ILE A 246 9.88 -9.66 3.89
C ILE A 246 11.03 -9.58 4.90
N ARG A 247 10.90 -10.23 6.06
CA ARG A 247 11.89 -10.14 7.15
C ARG A 247 13.26 -10.73 6.83
N MET A 248 13.39 -11.52 5.75
CA MET A 248 14.67 -12.10 5.35
C MET A 248 15.60 -11.07 4.72
N ASN A 249 15.06 -10.02 4.10
CA ASN A 249 15.87 -8.92 3.63
C ASN A 249 16.29 -8.04 4.81
N PRO A 250 17.54 -7.54 4.86
CA PRO A 250 17.97 -6.61 5.88
C PRO A 250 17.42 -5.21 5.61
N LYS A 251 17.34 -4.40 6.66
CA LYS A 251 16.98 -2.98 6.63
C LYS A 251 15.72 -2.71 5.80
N VAL A 252 14.70 -3.55 5.98
CA VAL A 252 13.41 -3.33 5.31
C VAL A 252 12.82 -2.03 5.84
N THR A 253 12.66 -1.05 4.96
CA THR A 253 12.05 0.25 5.26
C THR A 253 10.67 0.27 4.62
N ALA A 254 9.64 0.05 5.44
CA ALA A 254 8.24 0.01 5.02
C ALA A 254 7.57 1.36 5.29
N ILE A 255 7.25 2.10 4.24
CA ILE A 255 6.68 3.45 4.32
C ILE A 255 5.23 3.42 3.87
N ASN A 256 4.32 3.63 4.82
CA ASN A 256 2.87 3.57 4.59
C ASN A 256 2.20 4.84 5.11
N SER A 257 1.00 5.14 4.61
CA SER A 257 0.20 6.28 5.11
C SER A 257 -0.98 5.81 5.96
N ALA A 258 -1.55 6.75 6.69
CA ALA A 258 -2.70 6.52 7.56
C ALA A 258 -3.68 7.68 7.41
N ILE A 259 -4.95 7.44 7.77
CA ILE A 259 -6.02 8.43 7.88
C ILE A 259 -5.86 9.24 9.17
N GLU A 260 -5.65 8.57 10.30
CA GLU A 260 -5.43 9.20 11.59
C GLU A 260 -4.64 8.27 12.52
N VAL A 261 -3.95 8.86 13.50
CA VAL A 261 -3.22 8.16 14.55
C VAL A 261 -3.64 8.73 15.90
N ASP A 262 -4.05 7.87 16.84
CA ASP A 262 -4.39 8.32 18.19
C ASP A 262 -3.17 8.45 19.10
N LEU A 263 -3.29 9.16 20.24
CA LEU A 263 -2.18 9.37 21.19
C LEU A 263 -1.65 8.10 21.86
N SER A 264 -2.33 6.97 21.68
CA SER A 264 -1.83 5.67 22.13
C SER A 264 -1.07 4.90 21.03
N GLY A 265 -1.10 5.40 19.79
CA GLY A 265 -0.46 4.82 18.62
C GLY A 265 -1.34 3.83 17.85
N GLN A 266 -2.68 3.87 17.99
CA GLN A 266 -3.54 3.16 17.04
C GLN A 266 -3.55 3.93 15.72
N VAL A 267 -3.46 3.19 14.62
CA VAL A 267 -3.41 3.75 13.28
C VAL A 267 -4.64 3.28 12.52
N VAL A 268 -5.42 4.23 12.04
CA VAL A 268 -6.55 4.01 11.14
C VAL A 268 -6.08 4.39 9.74
N ALA A 269 -6.28 3.51 8.77
CA ALA A 269 -5.83 3.75 7.38
C ALA A 269 -6.89 3.44 6.32
N ASP A 270 -7.95 2.72 6.66
CA ASP A 270 -8.94 2.21 5.70
C ASP A 270 -10.31 2.91 5.74
N SER A 271 -10.57 3.71 6.77
CA SER A 271 -11.91 4.23 7.08
C SER A 271 -11.88 5.59 7.79
N ILE A 272 -13.00 6.31 7.71
CA ILE A 272 -13.24 7.57 8.43
C ILE A 272 -14.52 7.37 9.26
N GLY A 273 -14.33 6.99 10.54
CA GLY A 273 -15.44 6.47 11.34
C GLY A 273 -16.05 5.25 10.64
N PHE A 274 -17.38 5.20 10.52
CA PHE A 274 -18.09 4.11 9.84
C PHE A 274 -17.93 4.07 8.31
N SER A 275 -17.37 5.10 7.70
CA SER A 275 -17.26 5.20 6.24
C SER A 275 -15.98 4.53 5.75
N ILE A 276 -16.10 3.43 5.02
CA ILE A 276 -14.96 2.76 4.38
C ILE A 276 -14.40 3.65 3.26
N TYR A 277 -13.10 3.92 3.33
CA TYR A 277 -12.36 4.75 2.39
C TYR A 277 -11.47 3.92 1.44
N SER A 278 -10.83 2.86 1.93
CA SER A 278 -9.95 2.02 1.11
C SER A 278 -10.04 0.55 1.52
N GLY A 279 -9.03 0.04 2.23
CA GLY A 279 -8.98 -1.31 2.74
C GLY A 279 -7.71 -1.53 3.54
N ILE A 280 -7.64 -2.65 4.25
CA ILE A 280 -6.49 -3.04 5.07
C ILE A 280 -5.22 -3.13 4.19
N GLY A 281 -5.33 -3.77 3.02
CA GLY A 281 -4.22 -3.95 2.09
C GLY A 281 -3.07 -4.75 2.71
N GLY A 282 -1.84 -4.49 2.25
CA GLY A 282 -0.62 -5.06 2.82
C GLY A 282 0.10 -4.19 3.84
N GLN A 283 -0.52 -3.10 4.31
CA GLN A 283 0.16 -2.19 5.23
C GLN A 283 0.70 -2.93 6.46
N MET A 284 -0.15 -3.71 7.12
CA MET A 284 0.24 -4.42 8.34
C MET A 284 1.28 -5.50 8.05
N ASP A 285 1.17 -6.20 6.91
CA ASP A 285 2.14 -7.18 6.45
C ASP A 285 3.55 -6.58 6.38
N PHE A 286 3.69 -5.43 5.73
CA PHE A 286 4.99 -4.76 5.60
C PHE A 286 5.45 -4.09 6.89
N ILE A 287 4.56 -3.50 7.69
CA ILE A 287 4.92 -2.96 9.00
C ILE A 287 5.46 -4.06 9.91
N ARG A 288 4.81 -5.23 9.92
CA ARG A 288 5.27 -6.37 10.72
C ARG A 288 6.56 -6.97 10.14
N GLY A 289 6.64 -7.16 8.83
CA GLY A 289 7.83 -7.67 8.16
C GLY A 289 9.07 -6.79 8.41
N ALA A 290 8.91 -5.46 8.31
CA ALA A 290 9.95 -4.49 8.62
C ALA A 290 10.36 -4.55 10.09
N ALA A 291 9.41 -4.65 11.03
CA ALA A 291 9.74 -4.75 12.46
C ALA A 291 10.51 -6.02 12.82
N LEU A 292 10.37 -7.09 12.02
CA LEU A 292 11.06 -8.37 12.17
C LEU A 292 12.37 -8.47 11.38
N SER A 293 12.63 -7.53 10.46
CA SER A 293 13.87 -7.40 9.69
C SER A 293 14.97 -6.86 10.58
N GLU A 294 16.18 -7.37 10.43
CA GLU A 294 17.37 -6.78 11.05
C GLU A 294 17.55 -5.34 10.56
N GLY A 295 17.60 -4.37 11.47
CA GLY A 295 17.68 -2.94 11.15
C GLY A 295 16.47 -2.38 10.40
N GLY A 296 15.32 -3.05 10.41
CA GLY A 296 14.13 -2.62 9.68
C GLY A 296 13.41 -1.42 10.30
N LEU A 297 12.71 -0.66 9.45
CA LEU A 297 12.04 0.59 9.77
C LEU A 297 10.57 0.56 9.31
N PRO A 298 9.62 0.26 10.23
CA PRO A 298 8.20 0.41 9.98
C PRO A 298 7.77 1.86 10.19
N ILE A 299 7.35 2.54 9.12
CA ILE A 299 7.05 3.97 9.11
C ILE A 299 5.60 4.22 8.69
N ILE A 300 4.87 4.96 9.53
CA ILE A 300 3.57 5.54 9.22
C ILE A 300 3.73 7.04 9.00
N ALA A 301 3.51 7.50 7.77
CA ALA A 301 3.69 8.89 7.37
C ALA A 301 2.35 9.54 6.97
N LEU A 302 2.02 10.67 7.58
CA LEU A 302 0.79 11.40 7.31
C LEU A 302 0.96 12.91 7.56
N PRO A 303 0.32 13.79 6.78
CA PRO A 303 0.08 15.17 7.19
C PRO A 303 -0.49 15.23 8.61
N SER A 304 -0.10 16.23 9.40
CA SER A 304 -0.64 16.41 10.74
C SER A 304 -2.12 16.85 10.72
N THR A 305 -2.58 17.43 9.61
CA THR A 305 -3.96 17.90 9.41
C THR A 305 -4.60 17.38 8.12
N ALA A 306 -5.92 17.45 8.06
CA ALA A 306 -6.78 17.21 6.90
C ALA A 306 -7.72 18.40 6.70
N ASP A 307 -8.50 18.35 5.62
CA ASP A 307 -9.60 19.29 5.36
C ASP A 307 -9.16 20.77 5.37
N GLN A 308 -8.05 21.04 4.69
CA GLN A 308 -7.39 22.35 4.62
C GLN A 308 -6.97 22.90 6.00
N GLY A 309 -6.48 22.02 6.88
CA GLY A 309 -6.02 22.40 8.22
C GLY A 309 -7.11 22.38 9.29
N ARG A 310 -8.37 22.13 8.92
CA ARG A 310 -9.50 22.19 9.86
C ARG A 310 -9.65 20.95 10.76
N ALA A 311 -9.02 19.84 10.41
CA ALA A 311 -9.11 18.61 11.21
C ALA A 311 -7.72 18.05 11.51
N SER A 312 -7.40 17.80 12.79
CA SER A 312 -6.18 17.08 13.14
C SER A 312 -6.26 15.62 12.74
N ARG A 313 -5.11 15.07 12.33
CA ARG A 313 -4.92 13.63 12.06
C ARG A 313 -4.13 12.94 13.16
N ILE A 314 -3.54 13.70 14.09
CA ILE A 314 -3.10 13.22 15.40
C ILE A 314 -4.22 13.53 16.39
N VAL A 315 -4.89 12.49 16.90
CA VAL A 315 -6.14 12.62 17.67
C VAL A 315 -5.99 12.03 19.06
N MET A 316 -6.80 12.46 20.03
CA MET A 316 -6.80 11.85 21.36
C MET A 316 -7.27 10.38 21.31
N SER A 317 -8.33 10.12 20.55
CA SER A 317 -8.87 8.78 20.32
C SER A 317 -9.37 8.66 18.89
N VAL A 318 -9.25 7.46 18.31
CA VAL A 318 -9.77 7.18 16.96
C VAL A 318 -11.27 7.44 16.90
N ARG A 319 -11.77 7.88 15.75
CA ARG A 319 -13.20 8.15 15.55
C ARG A 319 -14.04 6.91 15.84
N THR A 320 -15.21 7.11 16.44
CA THR A 320 -16.19 6.03 16.61
C THR A 320 -16.48 5.33 15.29
N GLY A 321 -16.34 4.01 15.27
CA GLY A 321 -16.56 3.16 14.09
C GLY A 321 -15.34 3.01 13.17
N ALA A 322 -14.23 3.70 13.41
CA ALA A 322 -13.03 3.59 12.59
C ALA A 322 -12.34 2.22 12.73
N GLY A 323 -11.89 1.69 11.60
CA GLY A 323 -11.10 0.46 11.49
C GLY A 323 -9.64 0.70 11.84
N VAL A 324 -9.19 0.12 12.96
CA VAL A 324 -7.76 0.11 13.30
C VAL A 324 -7.05 -0.90 12.40
N VAL A 325 -6.19 -0.42 11.51
CA VAL A 325 -5.42 -1.25 10.58
C VAL A 325 -4.09 -1.66 11.21
N THR A 326 -3.37 -0.69 11.79
CA THR A 326 -2.13 -0.97 12.53
C THR A 326 -2.36 -0.71 14.02
N THR A 327 -2.27 -1.78 14.83
CA THR A 327 -2.51 -1.71 16.27
C THR A 327 -1.37 -0.99 17.02
N ARG A 328 -1.61 -0.58 18.27
CA ARG A 328 -0.61 0.03 19.17
C ARG A 328 0.68 -0.80 19.30
N GLY A 329 0.58 -2.12 19.27
CA GLY A 329 1.74 -3.02 19.43
C GLY A 329 2.60 -3.15 18.17
N HIS A 330 2.10 -2.70 17.01
CA HIS A 330 2.77 -2.81 15.72
C HIS A 330 3.43 -1.50 15.26
N VAL A 331 2.93 -0.35 15.73
CA VAL A 331 3.51 0.94 15.32
C VAL A 331 4.91 1.16 15.91
N HIS A 332 5.85 1.54 15.04
CA HIS A 332 7.19 2.00 15.44
C HIS A 332 7.31 3.49 15.13
N TRP A 333 7.56 3.87 13.88
CA TRP A 333 7.76 5.27 13.52
C TRP A 333 6.47 5.94 13.04
N VAL A 334 6.21 7.15 13.53
CA VAL A 334 5.17 8.05 13.02
C VAL A 334 5.83 9.34 12.55
N VAL A 335 5.50 9.79 11.35
CA VAL A 335 6.11 10.96 10.70
C VAL A 335 5.04 11.91 10.19
N THR A 336 5.18 13.18 10.54
CA THR A 336 4.41 14.29 9.96
C THR A 336 5.38 15.33 9.40
N GLU A 337 4.86 16.43 8.85
CA GLU A 337 5.67 17.57 8.42
C GLU A 337 6.47 18.22 9.56
N TYR A 338 6.08 17.98 10.83
CA TYR A 338 6.74 18.53 12.01
C TYR A 338 7.86 17.66 12.59
N GLY A 339 8.03 16.42 12.11
CA GLY A 339 9.10 15.54 12.52
C GLY A 339 8.74 14.06 12.49
N ALA A 340 9.69 13.25 12.98
CA ALA A 340 9.57 11.81 13.09
C ALA A 340 9.77 11.37 14.55
N VAL A 341 8.91 10.47 15.04
CA VAL A 341 9.05 9.90 16.40
C VAL A 341 8.91 8.39 16.38
N ASN A 342 9.71 7.72 17.21
CA ASN A 342 9.62 6.29 17.43
C ASN A 342 8.74 6.00 18.66
N LEU A 343 7.77 5.10 18.54
CA LEU A 343 6.84 4.69 19.60
C LEU A 343 7.15 3.29 20.15
N PHE A 344 8.14 2.59 19.58
CA PHE A 344 8.55 1.28 20.04
C PHE A 344 9.15 1.37 21.46
N GLY A 345 8.70 0.50 22.36
CA GLY A 345 9.09 0.52 23.78
C GLY A 345 8.54 1.67 24.62
N CYS A 346 7.76 2.60 24.03
CA CYS A 346 7.23 3.75 24.76
C CYS A 346 5.95 3.41 25.54
N SER A 347 5.86 3.90 26.78
CA SER A 347 4.62 3.94 27.57
C SER A 347 3.57 4.87 26.93
N LEU A 348 2.29 4.77 27.34
CA LEU A 348 1.23 5.65 26.84
C LEU A 348 1.54 7.14 27.06
N ARG A 349 2.19 7.50 28.17
CA ARG A 349 2.64 8.87 28.44
C ARG A 349 3.67 9.33 27.40
N GLN A 350 4.74 8.54 27.23
CA GLN A 350 5.81 8.86 26.27
C GLN A 350 5.29 8.91 24.83
N ARG A 351 4.34 8.03 24.47
CA ARG A 351 3.69 8.06 23.15
C ARG A 351 2.92 9.35 22.94
N ALA A 352 2.13 9.78 23.92
CA ALA A 352 1.39 11.04 23.84
C ALA A 352 2.33 12.24 23.71
N GLU A 353 3.38 12.33 24.54
CA GLU A 353 4.39 13.39 24.45
C GLU A 353 5.03 13.46 23.06
N ARG A 354 5.44 12.30 22.52
CA ARG A 354 6.07 12.20 21.19
C ARG A 354 5.11 12.55 20.06
N LEU A 355 3.88 12.01 20.08
CA LEU A 355 2.89 12.26 19.04
C LEU A 355 2.41 13.72 19.03
N ILE A 356 2.21 14.32 20.20
CA ILE A 356 1.86 15.75 20.31
C ILE A 356 2.99 16.64 19.77
N ALA A 357 4.26 16.27 20.00
CA ALA A 357 5.41 17.00 19.47
C ALA A 357 5.43 17.08 17.92
N ILE A 358 4.80 16.13 17.23
CA ILE A 358 4.67 16.12 15.77
C ILE A 358 3.24 16.40 15.28
N ALA A 359 2.31 16.78 16.16
CA ALA A 359 1.00 17.29 15.78
C ALA A 359 1.08 18.75 15.30
N HIS A 360 0.04 19.23 14.61
CA HIS A 360 -0.06 20.64 14.25
C HIS A 360 -0.03 21.52 15.51
N PRO A 361 0.75 22.62 15.55
CA PRO A 361 0.91 23.47 16.73
C PRO A 361 -0.43 23.88 17.38
N ASP A 362 -1.42 24.21 16.56
CA ASP A 362 -2.73 24.69 17.02
C ASP A 362 -3.51 23.71 17.90
N VAL A 363 -3.28 22.40 17.75
CA VAL A 363 -4.02 21.36 18.50
C VAL A 363 -3.23 20.77 19.66
N ARG A 364 -1.94 21.12 19.82
CA ARG A 364 -1.07 20.51 20.84
C ARG A 364 -1.58 20.75 22.26
N GLY A 365 -2.02 21.98 22.55
CA GLY A 365 -2.54 22.34 23.87
C GLY A 365 -3.86 21.63 24.19
N GLU A 366 -4.73 21.43 23.20
CA GLU A 366 -5.97 20.66 23.36
C GLU A 366 -5.67 19.19 23.65
N LEU A 367 -4.83 18.55 22.82
CA LEU A 367 -4.42 17.16 22.99
C LEU A 367 -3.76 16.90 24.37
N GLN A 368 -2.94 17.84 24.86
CA GLN A 368 -2.34 17.74 26.19
C GLN A 368 -3.40 17.76 27.31
N ARG A 369 -4.39 18.66 27.22
CA ARG A 369 -5.48 18.76 28.21
C ARG A 369 -6.34 17.51 28.20
N GLU A 370 -6.82 17.09 27.03
CA GLU A 370 -7.66 15.89 26.89
C GLU A 370 -6.94 14.63 27.40
N PHE A 371 -5.64 14.49 27.08
CA PHE A 371 -4.85 13.38 27.59
C PHE A 371 -4.76 13.41 29.13
N ALA A 372 -4.49 14.58 29.71
CA ALA A 372 -4.40 14.72 31.17
C ALA A 372 -5.73 14.44 31.87
N GLU A 373 -6.86 14.84 31.28
CA GLU A 373 -8.20 14.57 31.80
C GLU A 373 -8.53 13.07 31.77
N ILE A 374 -8.24 12.38 30.65
CA ILE A 374 -8.58 10.96 30.45
C ILE A 374 -7.61 10.02 31.16
N ARG A 375 -6.32 10.37 31.20
CA ARG A 375 -5.25 9.50 31.73
C ARG A 375 -4.77 9.90 33.12
N HIS A 376 -5.25 11.02 33.65
CA HIS A 376 -4.84 11.56 34.96
C HIS A 376 -3.31 11.77 35.05
N VAL A 377 -2.69 12.18 33.94
CA VAL A 377 -1.25 12.36 33.79
C VAL A 377 -0.97 13.71 33.14
N VAL A 378 -0.25 14.58 33.85
CA VAL A 378 0.27 15.82 33.27
C VAL A 378 1.51 15.52 32.46
N LEU A 379 1.50 15.92 31.18
CA LEU A 379 2.64 15.77 30.28
C LEU A 379 3.66 16.87 30.53
N SER A 380 4.95 16.55 30.39
CA SER A 380 6.02 17.56 30.48
C SER A 380 5.95 18.51 29.29
N THR A 381 6.13 19.82 29.53
CA THR A 381 6.25 20.83 28.46
C THR A 381 7.64 20.86 27.83
N ALA A 382 8.59 20.07 28.34
CA ALA A 382 9.94 20.00 27.79
C ALA A 382 9.96 19.17 26.50
N VAL A 383 10.43 19.77 25.41
CA VAL A 383 10.71 19.07 24.15
C VAL A 383 11.74 17.96 24.45
N PRO A 384 11.47 16.69 24.12
CA PRO A 384 12.45 15.63 24.33
C PRO A 384 13.70 15.93 23.49
N SER A 385 14.89 15.84 24.10
CA SER A 385 16.14 15.87 23.34
C SER A 385 16.18 14.68 22.39
N THR A 386 16.53 14.94 21.14
CA THR A 386 16.81 13.92 20.14
C THR A 386 18.17 13.31 20.44
N ASP A 387 18.19 12.25 21.25
CA ASP A 387 19.31 11.31 21.33
C ASP A 387 19.05 10.11 20.41
#